data_AF-A0A382H1U7-F1
#
_entry.id   AF-A0A382H1U7-F1
#
_cell.length_a   1.000
_cell.length_b   1.000
_cell.length_c   1.000
_cell.angle_alpha   90.00
_cell.angle_beta   90.00
_cell.angle_gamma   90.00
#
_symmetry.space_group_name_H-M   'P 1'
#
loop_
_entity.id
_entity.type
_entity.pdbx_description
1 polymer ?
#
loop_
_entity_poly.entity_id
_entity_poly.type
_entity_poly.pdbx_seq_one_letter_code
_entity_poly.pdbx_strand_id
1 'polypeptide(L)'
;MSYPGLSLEGKVALVTGSSRGIGAALAIGLAQAGANVAVSDVPRQLDEARGVQSQIEGVDRKSATYELDVLNLANIRESVDAVVKDFGRLDILVNNA
;
A
#
# COMPACT_ATOMS: atom_id res chain seq x y z
N MET A 1 9.94 10.80 11.94
CA MET A 1 9.32 12.07 12.38
C MET A 1 7.84 11.83 12.57
N SER A 2 7.31 11.83 13.81
CA SER A 2 5.85 11.84 13.99
C SER A 2 5.36 13.28 14.02
N TYR A 3 4.57 13.69 13.04
CA TYR A 3 3.79 14.92 13.14
C TYR A 3 2.56 14.64 14.01
N PRO A 4 2.38 15.30 15.17
CA PRO A 4 1.31 14.97 16.11
C PRO A 4 -0.11 15.03 15.51
N GLY A 5 -0.30 15.85 14.47
CA GLY A 5 -1.58 15.99 13.75
C GLY A 5 -1.84 14.96 12.65
N LEU A 6 -0.90 14.04 12.37
CA LEU A 6 -1.01 13.07 11.28
C LEU A 6 -0.69 11.65 11.77
N SER A 7 -1.28 11.24 12.89
CA SER A 7 -1.26 9.83 13.28
C SER A 7 -2.25 9.04 12.42
N LEU A 8 -1.77 7.96 11.82
CA LEU A 8 -2.57 7.00 11.04
C LEU A 8 -2.62 5.64 11.73
N GLU A 9 -2.42 5.62 13.06
CA GLU A 9 -2.39 4.39 13.85
C GLU A 9 -3.64 3.52 13.59
N GLY A 10 -3.41 2.26 13.24
CA GLY A 10 -4.47 1.28 12.98
C GLY A 10 -5.25 1.48 11.68
N LYS A 11 -4.90 2.47 10.85
CA LYS A 11 -5.49 2.65 9.51
C LYS A 11 -4.90 1.67 8.51
N VAL A 12 -5.67 1.37 7.47
CA VAL A 12 -5.22 0.58 6.33
C VAL A 12 -5.24 1.45 5.07
N ALA A 13 -4.10 1.50 4.38
CA ALA A 13 -3.94 2.21 3.12
C ALA A 13 -3.66 1.25 1.95
N LEU A 14 -4.20 1.55 0.77
CA LEU A 14 -3.77 0.99 -0.51
C LEU A 14 -3.11 2.10 -1.33
N VAL A 15 -1.90 1.85 -1.83
CA VAL A 15 -1.21 2.76 -2.75
C VAL A 15 -1.01 2.06 -4.08
N THR A 16 -1.59 2.60 -5.16
CA THR A 16 -1.40 2.06 -6.51
C THR A 16 -0.09 2.56 -7.12
N GLY A 17 0.60 1.71 -7.89
CA GLY A 17 1.85 2.09 -8.55
C GLY A 17 2.98 2.35 -7.55
N SER A 18 3.04 1.54 -6.50
CA SER A 18 3.91 1.80 -5.34
C SER A 18 5.23 1.03 -5.38
N SER A 19 5.65 0.47 -6.53
CA SER A 19 6.93 -0.23 -6.60
C SER A 19 8.15 0.70 -6.48
N ARG A 20 7.98 1.99 -6.81
CA ARG A 20 9.06 2.99 -6.87
C ARG A 20 8.53 4.43 -6.79
N GLY A 21 9.46 5.39 -6.80
CA GLY A 21 9.15 6.82 -6.94
C GLY A 21 8.24 7.36 -5.83
N ILE A 22 7.29 8.22 -6.22
CA ILE A 22 6.35 8.86 -5.29
C ILE A 22 5.46 7.81 -4.60
N GLY A 23 4.97 6.81 -5.33
CA GLY A 23 4.14 5.75 -4.75
C GLY A 23 4.85 5.01 -3.61
N ALA A 24 6.12 4.62 -3.81
CA ALA A 24 6.92 3.99 -2.76
C ALA A 24 7.15 4.92 -1.56
N ALA A 25 7.51 6.19 -1.82
CA ALA A 25 7.72 7.18 -0.76
C ALA A 25 6.46 7.43 0.08
N LEU A 26 5.29 7.49 -0.56
CA LEU A 26 4.00 7.63 0.11
C LEU A 26 3.67 6.38 0.93
N ALA A 27 3.85 5.18 0.37
CA ALA A 27 3.61 3.92 1.08
C ALA A 27 4.44 3.82 2.37
N ILE A 28 5.74 4.13 2.29
CA ILE A 28 6.64 4.13 3.45
C ILE A 28 6.28 5.24 4.45
N GLY A 29 5.95 6.44 3.96
CA GLY A 29 5.56 7.56 4.81
C GLY A 29 4.25 7.30 5.58
N LEU A 30 3.26 6.68 4.94
CA LEU A 30 2.01 6.26 5.58
C LEU A 30 2.27 5.22 6.67
N ALA A 31 3.17 4.26 6.40
CA ALA A 31 3.58 3.27 7.39
C ALA A 31 4.29 3.92 8.60
N GLN A 32 5.23 4.84 8.35
CA GLN A 32 5.90 5.61 9.40
C GLN A 32 4.93 6.46 10.24
N ALA A 33 3.79 6.85 9.68
CA ALA A 33 2.71 7.56 10.37
C ALA A 33 1.76 6.62 11.14
N GLY A 34 1.90 5.30 11.00
CA GLY A 34 1.17 4.30 11.78
C GLY A 34 0.21 3.40 11.00
N ALA A 35 0.10 3.58 9.68
CA ALA A 35 -0.81 2.78 8.86
C ALA A 35 -0.20 1.40 8.54
N ASN A 36 -1.08 0.40 8.40
CA ASN A 36 -0.77 -0.79 7.62
C ASN A 36 -0.99 -0.47 6.14
N VAL A 37 -0.13 -0.97 5.26
CA VAL A 37 -0.10 -0.51 3.86
C VAL A 37 -0.06 -1.68 2.89
N ALA A 38 -1.12 -1.82 2.09
CA ALA A 38 -1.12 -2.64 0.89
C ALA A 38 -0.38 -1.89 -0.23
N VAL A 39 0.66 -2.52 -0.76
CA VAL A 39 1.41 -2.01 -1.91
C VAL A 39 0.91 -2.71 -3.16
N SER A 40 0.72 -1.99 -4.26
CA SER A 40 0.27 -2.60 -5.50
C SER A 40 0.93 -2.02 -6.72
N ASP A 41 1.13 -2.86 -7.74
CA ASP A 41 1.64 -2.45 -9.04
C ASP A 41 1.29 -3.50 -10.11
N VAL A 42 1.61 -3.23 -11.37
CA VAL A 42 1.41 -4.16 -12.49
C VAL A 42 2.34 -5.39 -12.36
N PRO A 43 2.03 -6.54 -12.98
CA PRO A 43 2.74 -7.81 -12.77
C PRO A 43 4.27 -7.74 -12.85
N ARG A 44 4.79 -7.00 -13.83
CA ARG A 44 6.24 -6.85 -14.07
C ARG A 44 6.98 -6.07 -12.97
N GLN A 45 6.27 -5.36 -12.10
CA GLN A 45 6.83 -4.52 -11.04
C GLN A 45 6.71 -5.16 -9.65
N LEU A 46 6.15 -6.37 -9.52
CA LEU A 46 5.83 -6.97 -8.22
C LEU A 46 7.07 -7.27 -7.37
N ASP A 47 8.20 -7.62 -7.97
CA ASP A 47 9.45 -7.85 -7.22
C ASP A 47 9.96 -6.57 -6.57
N GLU A 48 9.85 -5.43 -7.26
CA GLU A 48 10.20 -4.12 -6.71
C GLU A 48 9.21 -3.70 -5.62
N ALA A 49 7.91 -3.96 -5.82
CA ALA A 49 6.87 -3.70 -4.82
C ALA A 49 7.08 -4.53 -3.53
N ARG A 50 7.55 -5.78 -3.65
CA ARG A 50 7.95 -6.59 -2.47
C ARG A 50 9.12 -5.96 -1.71
N GLY A 51 10.04 -5.28 -2.40
CA GLY A 51 11.09 -4.49 -1.75
C GLY A 51 10.52 -3.38 -0.87
N VAL A 52 9.47 -2.69 -1.33
CA VAL A 52 8.75 -1.66 -0.56
C VAL A 52 7.97 -2.29 0.59
N GLN A 53 7.32 -3.45 0.38
CA GLN A 53 6.69 -4.23 1.45
C GLN A 53 7.69 -4.51 2.59
N SER A 54 8.88 -5.01 2.29
CA SER A 54 9.91 -5.28 3.31
C SER A 54 10.35 -4.02 4.08
N GLN A 55 10.38 -2.85 3.43
CA GLN A 55 10.68 -1.59 4.10
C GLN A 55 9.56 -1.16 5.05
N ILE A 56 8.30 -1.39 4.69
CA ILE A 56 7.14 -1.15 5.55
C ILE A 56 7.14 -2.09 6.76
N GLU A 57 7.41 -3.37 6.53
CA GLU A 57 7.56 -4.37 7.61
C GLU A 57 8.72 -4.00 8.55
N GLY A 58 9.80 -3.41 8.02
CA GLY A 58 10.93 -2.91 8.81
C GLY A 58 10.62 -1.71 9.72
N VAL A 59 9.45 -1.08 9.59
CA VAL A 59 8.96 -0.05 10.53
C VAL A 59 7.79 -0.56 11.40
N ASP A 60 7.73 -1.88 11.61
CA ASP A 60 6.76 -2.58 12.45
C ASP A 60 5.29 -2.41 11.99
N ARG A 61 5.07 -2.32 10.67
CA ARG A 61 3.72 -2.25 10.08
C ARG A 61 3.43 -3.43 9.17
N LYS A 62 2.16 -3.85 9.13
CA LYS A 62 1.73 -4.92 8.23
C LYS A 62 1.69 -4.40 6.80
N SER A 63 2.21 -5.19 5.87
CA SER A 63 2.12 -4.93 4.44
C SER A 63 1.92 -6.23 3.66
N ALA A 64 1.36 -6.10 2.46
CA ALA A 64 1.23 -7.18 1.49
C ALA A 64 1.25 -6.57 0.08
N THR A 65 1.79 -7.31 -0.87
CA THR A 65 1.92 -6.90 -2.26
C THR A 65 0.77 -7.48 -3.10
N TYR A 66 0.10 -6.63 -3.87
CA TYR A 66 -1.00 -6.99 -4.75
C TYR A 66 -0.69 -6.66 -6.21
N GLU A 67 -1.06 -7.58 -7.10
CA GLU A 67 -1.14 -7.27 -8.52
C GLU A 67 -2.35 -6.37 -8.77
N LEU A 68 -2.11 -5.19 -9.36
CA LEU A 68 -3.16 -4.24 -9.70
C LEU A 68 -2.78 -3.45 -10.96
N ASP A 69 -3.48 -3.75 -12.06
CA ASP A 69 -3.50 -2.95 -13.27
C ASP A 69 -4.73 -2.00 -13.25
N VAL A 70 -4.47 -0.70 -13.11
CA VAL A 70 -5.50 0.35 -13.06
C VAL A 70 -6.28 0.51 -14.37
N LEU A 71 -5.82 -0.11 -15.46
CA LEU A 71 -6.54 -0.15 -16.74
C LEU A 71 -7.56 -1.31 -16.79
N ASN A 72 -7.51 -2.26 -15.86
CA ASN A 72 -8.38 -3.42 -15.81
C ASN A 72 -9.38 -3.35 -14.65
N LEU A 73 -10.62 -2.97 -14.96
CA LEU A 73 -11.70 -2.82 -13.98
C LEU A 73 -12.01 -4.08 -13.16
N ALA A 74 -11.86 -5.28 -13.74
CA ALA A 74 -12.09 -6.53 -13.01
C ALA A 74 -10.99 -6.75 -11.97
N ASN A 75 -9.73 -6.57 -12.39
CA ASN A 75 -8.58 -6.70 -11.51
C ASN A 75 -8.59 -5.65 -10.38
N ILE A 76 -8.99 -4.39 -10.64
CA ILE A 76 -9.16 -3.38 -9.58
C ILE A 76 -10.12 -3.87 -8.49
N ARG A 77 -11.27 -4.46 -8.87
CA ARG A 77 -12.25 -4.97 -7.89
C ARG A 77 -11.68 -6.12 -7.09
N GLU A 78 -11.08 -7.09 -7.77
CA GLU A 78 -10.47 -8.26 -7.13
C GLU A 78 -9.36 -7.87 -6.14
N SER A 79 -8.49 -6.92 -6.50
CA SER A 79 -7.40 -6.47 -5.65
C SER A 79 -7.91 -5.69 -4.43
N VAL A 80 -8.92 -4.83 -4.60
CA VAL A 80 -9.55 -4.14 -3.46
C VAL A 80 -10.24 -5.13 -2.51
N ASP A 81 -10.97 -6.12 -3.04
CA ASP A 81 -11.61 -7.16 -2.23
C ASP A 81 -10.57 -8.00 -1.47
N ALA A 82 -9.45 -8.33 -2.11
CA ALA A 82 -8.34 -9.02 -1.47
C ALA A 82 -7.70 -8.20 -0.33
N VAL A 83 -7.47 -6.90 -0.56
CA VAL A 83 -6.96 -5.99 0.49
C VAL A 83 -7.92 -5.93 1.69
N VAL A 84 -9.22 -5.76 1.43
CA VAL A 84 -10.22 -5.71 2.51
C VAL A 84 -10.30 -7.05 3.24
N LYS A 85 -10.19 -8.17 2.54
CA LYS A 85 -10.16 -9.50 3.15
C LYS A 85 -8.93 -9.70 4.05
N ASP A 86 -7.74 -9.28 3.61
CA ASP A 86 -6.49 -9.54 4.32
C ASP A 86 -6.25 -8.56 5.49
N PHE A 87 -6.75 -7.34 5.37
CA PHE A 87 -6.56 -6.29 6.38
C PHE A 87 -7.83 -5.98 7.20
N GLY A 88 -8.99 -6.49 6.79
CA GLY A 88 -10.29 -6.31 7.44
C GLY A 88 -10.97 -4.97 7.13
N ARG A 89 -10.27 -4.00 6.54
CA ARG A 89 -10.76 -2.66 6.19
C ARG A 89 -9.86 -2.00 5.14
N LEU A 90 -10.37 -0.95 4.50
CA LEU A 90 -9.58 -0.01 3.71
C LEU A 90 -10.03 1.42 4.05
N ASP A 91 -9.12 2.23 4.60
CA ASP A 91 -9.41 3.60 5.05
C ASP A 91 -8.91 4.67 4.08
N ILE A 92 -7.78 4.38 3.44
CA ILE A 92 -7.04 5.32 2.62
C ILE A 92 -6.75 4.67 1.28
N LEU A 93 -7.10 5.36 0.20
CA LEU A 93 -6.71 4.99 -1.15
C LEU A 93 -5.86 6.12 -1.74
N VAL A 94 -4.66 5.78 -2.19
CA VAL A 94 -3.79 6.69 -2.94
C VAL A 94 -3.76 6.23 -4.39
N ASN A 95 -4.49 6.95 -5.24
CA ASN A 95 -4.47 6.76 -6.70
C ASN A 95 -3.22 7.46 -7.26
N ASN A 96 -2.14 6.68 -7.46
CA ASN A 96 -0.87 7.20 -7.96
C ASN A 96 -0.47 6.60 -9.32
N ALA A 97 -0.91 5.39 -9.65
CA ALA A 97 -0.71 4.75 -10.96
C ALA A 97 -1.78 5.18 -11.98
#